data_AF-A0A976QJG3-F1
#
_entry.id   AF-A0A976QJG3-F1
#
_cell.length_a   1.000
_cell.length_b   1.000
_cell.length_c   1.000
_cell.angle_alpha   90.00
_cell.angle_beta   90.00
_cell.angle_gamma   90.00
#
_symmetry.space_group_name_H-M   'P 1'
#
loop_
_entity.id
_entity.type
_entity.pdbx_description
1 polymer ?
#
loop_
_entity_poly.entity_id
_entity_poly.type
_entity_poly.pdbx_seq_one_letter_code
_entity_poly.pdbx_strand_id
1 'polypeptide(L)'
;SSSDRTEAQKTIAVVAHRIADKNRQAESVLAVLPSVKETVARCSLLNVLGRIGDNSALPVLTAALNEENVDIQTAAIRALADWPTPEPAAELLKVAESSENKVHRILALRGFVRLLGLPSDRPAGETIEMYIKAMSLAPDAGEKKKVLSGLSNTKSLAAMQMAADYLDDESLFVEAGTAVINIAGGIYTDYPEQVADKLDRIIKTTKSDSLRQQAQELINNIEQGNAGRQEN
;
A
#
# COMPACT_ATOMS: atom_id res chain seq x y z
N SER A 1 27.47 3.15 -11.09
CA SER A 1 26.44 4.22 -11.06
C SER A 1 25.38 3.90 -10.01
N SER A 2 24.42 4.78 -9.71
CA SER A 2 23.29 4.43 -8.81
C SER A 2 22.37 3.36 -9.41
N SER A 3 22.26 3.34 -10.75
CA SER A 3 21.53 2.32 -11.50
C SER A 3 22.16 0.93 -11.30
N ASP A 4 23.47 0.81 -11.51
CA ASP A 4 24.18 -0.48 -11.39
C ASP A 4 24.04 -1.07 -9.98
N ARG A 5 24.09 -0.20 -8.96
CA ARG A 5 23.88 -0.60 -7.57
C ARG A 5 22.46 -1.10 -7.33
N THR A 6 21.47 -0.42 -7.90
CA THR A 6 20.06 -0.82 -7.76
C THR A 6 19.82 -2.18 -8.39
N GLU A 7 20.39 -2.44 -9.56
CA GLU A 7 20.32 -3.73 -10.23
C GLU A 7 21.07 -4.82 -9.47
N ALA A 8 22.27 -4.53 -8.94
CA ALA A 8 22.99 -5.46 -8.07
C ALA A 8 22.16 -5.87 -6.84
N GLN A 9 21.49 -4.90 -6.19
CA GLN A 9 20.59 -5.18 -5.06
C GLN A 9 19.43 -6.10 -5.46
N LYS A 10 18.82 -5.91 -6.65
CA LYS A 10 17.74 -6.78 -7.15
C LYS A 10 18.26 -8.20 -7.38
N THR A 11 19.41 -8.32 -8.04
CA THR A 11 20.05 -9.61 -8.32
C THR A 11 20.36 -10.37 -7.05
N ILE A 12 20.90 -9.70 -6.01
CA ILE A 12 21.15 -10.35 -4.71
C ILE A 12 19.86 -10.88 -4.10
N ALA A 13 18.78 -10.09 -4.10
CA ALA A 13 17.49 -10.55 -3.57
C ALA A 13 16.95 -11.79 -4.32
N VAL A 14 17.02 -11.77 -5.66
CA VAL A 14 16.60 -12.91 -6.50
C VAL A 14 17.42 -14.17 -6.21
N VAL A 15 18.73 -14.04 -6.01
CA VAL A 15 19.60 -15.17 -5.64
C VAL A 15 19.30 -15.66 -4.23
N ALA A 16 19.09 -14.75 -3.27
CA ALA A 16 18.72 -15.10 -1.90
C ALA A 16 17.40 -15.88 -1.83
N HIS A 17 16.41 -15.52 -2.66
CA HIS A 17 15.14 -16.24 -2.77
C HIS A 17 15.27 -17.69 -3.29
N ARG A 18 16.44 -18.08 -3.82
CA ARG A 18 16.73 -19.48 -4.20
C ARG A 18 17.17 -20.34 -3.01
N ILE A 19 17.50 -19.74 -1.86
CA ILE A 19 17.81 -20.48 -0.63
C ILE A 19 16.50 -21.12 -0.13
N ALA A 20 16.53 -22.45 0.03
CA ALA A 20 15.35 -23.24 0.37
C ALA A 20 14.77 -22.91 1.76
N ASP A 21 15.64 -22.62 2.72
CA ASP A 21 15.21 -22.16 4.04
C ASP A 21 14.90 -20.66 4.01
N LYS A 22 13.61 -20.33 4.10
CA LYS A 22 13.11 -18.96 4.03
C LYS A 22 13.63 -18.06 5.18
N ASN A 23 14.01 -18.64 6.31
CA ASN A 23 14.51 -17.90 7.47
C ASN A 23 16.02 -17.64 7.42
N ARG A 24 16.68 -18.08 6.34
CA ARG A 24 18.13 -17.94 6.13
C ARG A 24 18.44 -17.15 4.87
N GLN A 25 17.43 -16.59 4.21
CA GLN A 25 17.62 -15.87 2.95
C GLN A 25 18.42 -14.58 3.16
N ALA A 26 18.28 -13.95 4.33
CA ALA A 26 19.04 -12.76 4.69
C ALA A 26 20.38 -13.04 5.42
N GLU A 27 20.68 -14.29 5.79
CA GLU A 27 21.79 -14.64 6.70
C GLU A 27 23.14 -14.04 6.28
N SER A 28 23.52 -14.21 5.01
CA SER A 28 24.79 -13.68 4.48
C SER A 28 24.88 -12.15 4.52
N VAL A 29 23.75 -11.47 4.28
CA VAL A 29 23.69 -10.00 4.29
C VAL A 29 23.75 -9.50 5.74
N LEU A 30 23.04 -10.16 6.64
CA LEU A 30 23.05 -9.87 8.08
C LEU A 30 24.43 -10.10 8.70
N ALA A 31 25.14 -11.15 8.28
CA ALA A 31 26.49 -11.44 8.78
C ALA A 31 27.52 -10.38 8.38
N VAL A 32 27.42 -9.83 7.17
CA VAL A 32 28.37 -8.84 6.65
C VAL A 32 28.07 -7.42 7.15
N LEU A 33 26.80 -7.04 7.27
CA LEU A 33 26.37 -5.68 7.56
C LEU A 33 27.10 -4.99 8.74
N PRO A 34 27.32 -5.63 9.92
CA PRO A 34 27.99 -5.00 11.06
C PRO A 34 29.44 -4.57 10.78
N SER A 35 30.11 -5.23 9.82
CA SER A 35 31.50 -4.93 9.46
C SER A 35 31.64 -3.78 8.46
N VAL A 36 30.56 -3.38 7.81
CA VAL A 36 30.56 -2.36 6.76
C VAL A 36 30.52 -0.98 7.39
N LYS A 37 31.60 -0.20 7.24
CA LYS A 37 31.69 1.16 7.81
C LYS A 37 31.18 2.25 6.87
N GLU A 38 31.26 2.04 5.56
CA GLU A 38 30.83 3.03 4.58
C GLU A 38 29.29 3.14 4.59
N THR A 39 28.77 4.33 4.93
CA THR A 39 27.33 4.62 5.01
C THR A 39 26.58 4.18 3.76
N VAL A 40 27.13 4.50 2.59
CA VAL A 40 26.50 4.21 1.30
C VAL A 40 26.38 2.70 1.05
N ALA A 41 27.38 1.92 1.45
CA ALA A 41 27.34 0.47 1.39
C ALA A 41 26.37 -0.12 2.41
N ARG A 42 26.33 0.41 3.65
CA ARG A 42 25.33 0.03 4.67
C ARG A 42 23.90 0.25 4.16
N CYS A 43 23.59 1.44 3.63
CA CYS A 43 22.28 1.73 3.02
C CYS A 43 21.92 0.73 1.91
N SER A 44 22.91 0.32 1.11
CA SER A 44 22.70 -0.67 0.05
C SER A 44 22.31 -2.03 0.59
N LEU A 45 22.98 -2.49 1.65
CA LEU A 45 22.67 -3.77 2.31
C LEU A 45 21.31 -3.73 3.00
N LEU A 46 20.91 -2.62 3.63
CA LEU A 46 19.57 -2.46 4.19
C LEU A 46 18.49 -2.58 3.10
N ASN A 47 18.68 -1.95 1.94
CA ASN A 47 17.77 -2.09 0.81
C ASN A 47 17.70 -3.53 0.27
N VAL A 48 18.83 -4.27 0.28
CA VAL A 48 18.82 -5.70 -0.05
C VAL A 48 17.95 -6.49 0.93
N LEU A 49 18.13 -6.27 2.24
CA LEU A 49 17.32 -6.94 3.27
C LEU A 49 15.82 -6.69 3.06
N GLY A 50 15.44 -5.45 2.74
CA GLY A 50 14.05 -5.10 2.44
C GLY A 50 13.45 -5.87 1.27
N ARG A 51 14.25 -6.09 0.21
CA ARG A 51 13.81 -6.85 -0.98
C ARG A 51 13.80 -8.36 -0.75
N ILE A 52 14.66 -8.86 0.13
CA ILE A 52 14.64 -10.26 0.53
C ILE A 52 13.37 -10.54 1.32
N GLY A 53 13.06 -9.71 2.31
CA GLY A 53 11.84 -9.84 3.11
C GLY A 53 11.88 -10.97 4.15
N ASP A 54 13.07 -11.35 4.60
CA ASP A 54 13.26 -12.37 5.63
C ASP A 54 13.06 -11.74 7.02
N ASN A 55 12.12 -12.28 7.81
CA ASN A 55 11.75 -11.73 9.12
C ASN A 55 12.93 -11.65 10.11
N SER A 56 14.00 -12.42 9.91
CA SER A 56 15.24 -12.30 10.70
C SER A 56 15.92 -10.94 10.56
N ALA A 57 15.62 -10.17 9.50
CA ALA A 57 16.17 -8.84 9.27
C ALA A 57 15.35 -7.69 9.85
N LEU A 58 14.12 -7.93 10.33
CA LEU A 58 13.28 -6.89 10.93
C LEU A 58 13.95 -6.19 12.12
N PRO A 59 14.57 -6.89 13.10
CA PRO A 59 15.24 -6.23 14.21
C PRO A 59 16.37 -5.28 13.77
N VAL A 60 17.10 -5.66 12.71
CA VAL A 60 18.19 -4.85 12.16
C VAL A 60 17.65 -3.60 11.47
N LEU A 61 16.57 -3.73 10.68
CA LEU A 61 15.93 -2.57 10.05
C LEU A 61 15.30 -1.63 11.07
N THR A 62 14.63 -2.17 12.10
CA THR A 62 14.07 -1.38 13.20
C THR A 62 15.14 -0.64 13.99
N ALA A 63 16.28 -1.28 14.28
CA ALA A 63 17.41 -0.60 14.90
C ALA A 63 17.94 0.54 14.01
N ALA A 64 18.02 0.33 12.70
CA ALA A 64 18.48 1.33 11.75
C ALA A 64 17.55 2.56 11.62
N LEU A 65 16.28 2.47 12.04
CA LEU A 65 15.39 3.63 12.15
C LEU A 65 15.82 4.62 13.23
N ASN A 66 16.62 4.18 14.20
CA ASN A 66 17.06 4.98 15.36
C ASN A 66 18.54 5.37 15.30
N GLU A 67 19.23 5.07 14.19
CA GLU A 67 20.62 5.48 13.95
C GLU A 67 20.74 7.00 13.78
N GLU A 68 21.87 7.60 14.14
CA GLU A 68 22.07 9.06 13.98
C GLU A 68 22.06 9.51 12.51
N ASN A 69 22.48 8.63 11.60
CA ASN A 69 22.64 8.97 10.20
C ASN A 69 21.29 8.92 9.44
N VAL A 70 20.86 10.07 8.92
CA VAL A 70 19.58 10.22 8.20
C VAL A 70 19.50 9.36 6.92
N ASP A 71 20.61 9.09 6.24
CA ASP A 71 20.60 8.21 5.05
C ASP A 71 20.32 6.76 5.44
N ILE A 72 20.85 6.32 6.58
CA ILE A 72 20.59 4.98 7.16
C ILE A 72 19.12 4.84 7.57
N GLN A 73 18.58 5.84 8.28
CA GLN A 73 17.16 5.87 8.63
C GLN A 73 16.29 5.81 7.37
N THR A 74 16.62 6.61 6.35
CA THR A 74 15.89 6.65 5.07
C THR A 74 15.95 5.31 4.33
N ALA A 75 17.12 4.65 4.33
CA ALA A 75 17.28 3.33 3.74
C ALA A 75 16.48 2.26 4.50
N ALA A 76 16.44 2.32 5.83
CA ALA A 76 15.63 1.41 6.65
C ALA A 76 14.12 1.58 6.37
N ILE A 77 13.62 2.82 6.30
CA ILE A 77 12.22 3.09 5.95
C ILE A 77 11.90 2.55 4.57
N ARG A 78 12.76 2.77 3.57
CA ARG A 78 12.58 2.23 2.21
C ARG A 78 12.60 0.71 2.20
N ALA A 79 13.51 0.08 2.94
CA ALA A 79 13.60 -1.37 3.03
C ALA A 79 12.33 -1.99 3.65
N LEU A 80 11.81 -1.41 4.73
CA LEU A 80 10.54 -1.82 5.33
C LEU A 80 9.36 -1.53 4.38
N ALA A 81 9.39 -0.39 3.69
CA ALA A 81 8.37 0.01 2.72
C ALA A 81 8.36 -0.84 1.46
N ASP A 82 9.46 -1.50 1.09
CA ASP A 82 9.58 -2.39 -0.09
C ASP A 82 9.44 -3.88 0.27
N TRP A 83 9.18 -4.20 1.54
CA TRP A 83 9.04 -5.56 2.04
C TRP A 83 7.96 -6.37 1.29
N PRO A 84 8.20 -7.64 0.93
CA PRO A 84 7.28 -8.40 0.08
C PRO A 84 5.97 -8.81 0.76
N THR A 85 5.88 -8.65 2.07
CA THR A 85 4.79 -9.15 2.94
C THR A 85 4.40 -8.09 3.98
N PRO A 86 3.22 -8.17 4.64
CA PRO A 86 2.66 -7.06 5.41
C PRO A 86 3.26 -6.85 6.82
N GLU A 87 4.21 -7.68 7.26
CA GLU A 87 4.75 -7.70 8.63
C GLU A 87 5.30 -6.35 9.10
N PRO A 88 6.02 -5.54 8.28
CA PRO A 88 6.52 -4.23 8.73
C PRO A 88 5.47 -3.13 8.89
N ALA A 89 4.20 -3.39 8.56
CA ALA A 89 3.17 -2.34 8.50
C ALA A 89 3.05 -1.57 9.82
N ALA A 90 3.07 -2.25 10.96
CA ALA A 90 2.99 -1.61 12.27
C ALA A 90 4.20 -0.70 12.54
N GLU A 91 5.39 -1.08 12.11
CA GLU A 91 6.60 -0.28 12.31
C GLU A 91 6.61 0.96 11.40
N LEU A 92 6.18 0.81 10.15
CA LEU A 92 6.00 1.96 9.25
C LEU A 92 4.93 2.92 9.75
N LEU A 93 3.84 2.42 10.34
CA LEU A 93 2.82 3.27 10.93
C LEU A 93 3.40 4.14 12.06
N LYS A 94 4.16 3.55 12.99
CA LYS A 94 4.82 4.30 14.07
C LYS A 94 5.70 5.42 13.51
N VAL A 95 6.52 5.14 12.49
CA VAL A 95 7.38 6.16 11.86
C VAL A 95 6.53 7.26 11.22
N ALA A 96 5.42 6.91 10.56
CA ALA A 96 4.50 7.89 9.97
C ALA A 96 3.86 8.80 11.02
N GLU A 97 3.61 8.29 12.23
CA GLU A 97 3.01 9.03 13.35
C GLU A 97 4.02 9.92 14.09
N SER A 98 5.22 9.41 14.38
CA SER A 98 6.10 10.01 15.38
C SER A 98 7.37 10.65 14.82
N SER A 99 7.76 10.37 13.57
CA SER A 99 9.01 10.92 13.03
C SER A 99 8.95 12.45 12.95
N GLU A 100 9.97 13.13 13.48
CA GLU A 100 10.12 14.59 13.34
C GLU A 100 10.45 15.00 11.90
N ASN A 101 11.11 14.11 11.14
CA ASN A 101 11.43 14.32 9.74
C ASN A 101 10.20 14.09 8.84
N LYS A 102 9.76 15.15 8.13
CA LYS A 102 8.61 15.10 7.21
C LYS A 102 8.80 14.12 6.06
N VAL A 103 10.02 13.98 5.53
CA VAL A 103 10.32 13.04 4.45
C VAL A 103 10.13 11.62 4.93
N HIS A 104 10.60 11.30 6.14
CA HIS A 104 10.42 9.99 6.76
C HIS A 104 8.94 9.67 7.01
N ARG A 105 8.15 10.63 7.53
CA ARG A 105 6.70 10.43 7.69
C ARG A 105 6.01 10.06 6.37
N ILE A 106 6.31 10.80 5.29
CA ILE A 106 5.70 10.55 3.97
C ILE A 106 6.17 9.22 3.38
N LEU A 107 7.46 8.89 3.47
CA LEU A 107 7.99 7.61 2.99
C LEU A 107 7.36 6.43 3.74
N ALA A 108 7.28 6.54 5.06
CA ALA A 108 6.69 5.50 5.89
C ALA A 108 5.19 5.34 5.64
N LEU A 109 4.45 6.45 5.49
CA LEU A 109 3.03 6.43 5.13
C LEU A 109 2.79 5.72 3.79
N ARG A 110 3.58 6.03 2.77
CA ARG A 110 3.47 5.39 1.45
C ARG A 110 3.79 3.90 1.52
N GLY A 111 4.83 3.54 2.27
CA GLY A 111 5.17 2.14 2.53
C GLY A 111 4.04 1.40 3.24
N PHE A 112 3.50 2.01 4.30
CA PHE A 112 2.37 1.48 5.06
C PHE A 112 1.16 1.22 4.15
N VAL A 113 0.73 2.21 3.37
CA VAL A 113 -0.38 2.09 2.40
C VAL A 113 -0.13 0.96 1.39
N ARG A 114 1.10 0.81 0.89
CA ARG A 114 1.46 -0.29 -0.01
C ARG A 114 1.33 -1.65 0.69
N LEU A 115 1.84 -1.77 1.91
CA LEU A 115 1.77 -3.02 2.68
C LEU A 115 0.34 -3.41 3.04
N LEU A 116 -0.56 -2.44 3.27
CA LEU A 116 -1.99 -2.72 3.49
C LEU A 116 -2.66 -3.37 2.27
N GLY A 117 -2.18 -3.06 1.06
CA GLY A 117 -2.68 -3.64 -0.18
C GLY A 117 -2.13 -5.03 -0.53
N LEU A 118 -1.20 -5.56 0.28
CA LEU A 118 -0.68 -6.92 0.08
C LEU A 118 -1.67 -7.96 0.62
N PRO A 119 -1.69 -9.18 0.04
CA PRO A 119 -2.44 -10.29 0.61
C PRO A 119 -2.04 -10.54 2.07
N SER A 120 -3.04 -10.69 2.94
CA SER A 120 -2.84 -10.98 4.35
C SER A 120 -4.08 -11.66 4.93
N ASP A 121 -3.93 -12.30 6.09
CA ASP A 121 -5.04 -12.86 6.86
C ASP A 121 -5.75 -11.80 7.73
N ARG A 122 -5.42 -10.51 7.54
CA ARG A 122 -6.02 -9.42 8.32
C ARG A 122 -7.51 -9.31 8.01
N PRO A 123 -8.40 -9.26 9.02
CA PRO A 123 -9.82 -8.98 8.80
C PRO A 123 -10.02 -7.69 8.01
N ALA A 124 -11.05 -7.67 7.16
CA ALA A 124 -11.35 -6.50 6.34
C ALA A 124 -11.56 -5.24 7.20
N GLY A 125 -12.29 -5.35 8.31
CA GLY A 125 -12.54 -4.23 9.23
C GLY A 125 -11.25 -3.60 9.78
N GLU A 126 -10.31 -4.42 10.25
CA GLU A 126 -9.02 -3.95 10.73
C GLU A 126 -8.20 -3.28 9.61
N THR A 127 -8.26 -3.82 8.39
CA THR A 127 -7.65 -3.18 7.21
C THR A 127 -8.26 -1.79 6.94
N ILE A 128 -9.57 -1.63 7.10
CA ILE A 128 -10.23 -0.32 6.94
C ILE A 128 -9.80 0.66 8.03
N GLU A 129 -9.73 0.25 9.30
CA GLU A 129 -9.24 1.10 10.38
C GLU A 129 -7.81 1.61 10.11
N MET A 130 -6.96 0.74 9.56
CA MET A 130 -5.61 1.12 9.14
C MET A 130 -5.61 2.12 7.97
N TYR A 131 -6.48 1.97 6.98
CA TYR A 131 -6.63 2.95 5.91
C TYR A 131 -7.18 4.30 6.41
N ILE A 132 -8.13 4.30 7.35
CA ILE A 132 -8.64 5.51 8.01
C ILE A 132 -7.47 6.22 8.72
N LYS A 133 -6.63 5.46 9.42
CA LYS A 133 -5.44 6.02 10.06
C LYS A 133 -4.47 6.61 9.03
N ALA A 134 -4.16 5.90 7.95
CA ALA A 134 -3.32 6.40 6.87
C ALA A 134 -3.88 7.71 6.26
N MET A 135 -5.19 7.79 6.06
CA MET A 135 -5.87 8.98 5.55
C MET A 135 -5.75 10.18 6.51
N SER A 136 -5.82 9.95 7.82
CA SER A 136 -5.62 11.00 8.83
C SER A 136 -4.18 11.55 8.89
N LEU A 137 -3.20 10.71 8.53
CA LEU A 137 -1.78 11.08 8.52
C LEU A 137 -1.33 11.74 7.20
N ALA A 138 -2.15 11.65 6.15
CA ALA A 138 -1.85 12.20 4.84
C ALA A 138 -1.92 13.75 4.86
N PRO A 139 -0.79 14.46 4.69
CA PRO A 139 -0.71 15.90 4.94
C PRO A 139 -1.32 16.76 3.82
N ASP A 140 -1.54 16.19 2.63
CA ASP A 140 -2.01 16.91 1.45
C ASP A 140 -2.83 15.99 0.54
N ALA A 141 -3.50 16.60 -0.46
CA ALA A 141 -4.33 15.88 -1.41
C ALA A 141 -3.54 14.82 -2.20
N GLY A 142 -2.25 15.04 -2.46
CA GLY A 142 -1.40 14.11 -3.19
C GLY A 142 -1.10 12.83 -2.39
N GLU A 143 -0.96 12.92 -1.08
CA GLU A 143 -0.86 11.72 -0.22
C GLU A 143 -2.22 11.08 0.03
N LYS A 144 -3.29 11.86 0.22
CA LYS A 144 -4.65 11.31 0.37
C LYS A 144 -5.08 10.48 -0.84
N LYS A 145 -4.74 10.94 -2.05
CA LYS A 145 -4.96 10.17 -3.29
C LYS A 145 -4.25 8.82 -3.28
N LYS A 146 -3.01 8.74 -2.78
CA LYS A 146 -2.31 7.46 -2.66
C LYS A 146 -3.00 6.52 -1.68
N VAL A 147 -3.57 7.04 -0.59
CA VAL A 147 -4.36 6.23 0.36
C VAL A 147 -5.60 5.65 -0.34
N LEU A 148 -6.36 6.47 -1.08
CA LEU A 148 -7.53 6.02 -1.86
C LEU A 148 -7.16 4.99 -2.93
N SER A 149 -6.05 5.23 -3.63
CA SER A 149 -5.50 4.29 -4.63
C SER A 149 -5.15 2.94 -3.99
N GLY A 150 -4.49 2.95 -2.82
CA GLY A 150 -4.22 1.72 -2.06
C GLY A 150 -5.48 0.98 -1.64
N LEU A 151 -6.49 1.71 -1.16
CA LEU A 151 -7.78 1.16 -0.73
C LEU A 151 -8.56 0.49 -1.87
N SER A 152 -8.34 0.90 -3.12
CA SER A 152 -9.13 0.51 -4.31
C SER A 152 -9.22 -1.00 -4.57
N ASN A 153 -8.28 -1.80 -4.05
CA ASN A 153 -8.28 -3.26 -4.20
C ASN A 153 -8.89 -4.00 -3.00
N THR A 154 -9.40 -3.27 -2.01
CA THR A 154 -9.99 -3.84 -0.79
C THR A 154 -11.46 -4.16 -1.05
N LYS A 155 -11.76 -5.43 -1.35
CA LYS A 155 -13.11 -5.92 -1.69
C LYS A 155 -14.03 -5.99 -0.47
N SER A 156 -14.49 -4.84 0.01
CA SER A 156 -15.47 -4.77 1.10
C SER A 156 -16.40 -3.57 0.96
N LEU A 157 -17.63 -3.72 1.47
CA LEU A 157 -18.59 -2.62 1.50
C LEU A 157 -18.05 -1.42 2.31
N ALA A 158 -17.35 -1.68 3.42
CA ALA A 158 -16.75 -0.65 4.26
C ALA A 158 -15.63 0.13 3.54
N ALA A 159 -14.82 -0.53 2.70
CA ALA A 159 -13.83 0.16 1.86
C ALA A 159 -14.50 1.10 0.86
N MET A 160 -15.57 0.63 0.20
CA MET A 160 -16.32 1.44 -0.75
C MET A 160 -16.95 2.67 -0.07
N GLN A 161 -17.50 2.48 1.12
CA GLN A 161 -18.05 3.57 1.94
C GLN A 161 -16.97 4.58 2.33
N MET A 162 -15.82 4.12 2.82
CA MET A 162 -14.69 5.00 3.16
C MET A 162 -14.24 5.83 1.94
N ALA A 163 -14.15 5.23 0.75
CA ALA A 163 -13.82 5.99 -0.46
C ALA A 163 -14.93 6.99 -0.84
N ALA A 164 -16.20 6.60 -0.70
CA ALA A 164 -17.35 7.42 -1.02
C ALA A 164 -17.50 8.68 -0.14
N ASP A 165 -16.94 8.68 1.07
CA ASP A 165 -16.91 9.84 1.98
C ASP A 165 -16.08 11.01 1.40
N TYR A 166 -15.23 10.75 0.41
CA TYR A 166 -14.41 11.76 -0.26
C TYR A 166 -14.98 12.23 -1.62
N LEU A 167 -16.21 11.83 -1.97
CA LEU A 167 -16.88 12.24 -3.21
C LEU A 167 -17.39 13.70 -3.19
N ASP A 168 -17.33 14.39 -2.05
CA ASP A 168 -17.65 15.83 -1.97
C ASP A 168 -16.40 16.72 -1.94
N ASP A 169 -15.20 16.12 -1.82
CA ASP A 169 -13.92 16.85 -1.88
C ASP A 169 -13.48 16.99 -3.33
N GLU A 170 -13.56 18.20 -3.91
CA GLU A 170 -13.20 18.46 -5.31
C GLU A 170 -11.75 18.03 -5.63
N SER A 171 -10.84 18.15 -4.67
CA SER A 171 -9.43 17.78 -4.88
C SER A 171 -9.21 16.26 -4.93
N LEU A 172 -10.11 15.48 -4.32
CA LEU A 172 -10.03 14.03 -4.20
C LEU A 172 -11.07 13.28 -5.04
N PHE A 173 -12.09 13.96 -5.56
CA PHE A 173 -13.25 13.39 -6.25
C PHE A 173 -12.90 12.28 -7.24
N VAL A 174 -11.96 12.56 -8.15
CA VAL A 174 -11.60 11.62 -9.23
C VAL A 174 -10.98 10.34 -8.67
N GLU A 175 -10.13 10.46 -7.66
CA GLU A 175 -9.48 9.30 -7.03
C GLU A 175 -10.47 8.52 -6.17
N ALA A 176 -11.32 9.22 -5.42
CA ALA A 176 -12.39 8.63 -4.62
C ALA A 176 -13.38 7.87 -5.50
N GLY A 177 -13.84 8.47 -6.60
CA GLY A 177 -14.73 7.84 -7.57
C GLY A 177 -14.10 6.62 -8.24
N THR A 178 -12.82 6.70 -8.63
CA THR A 178 -12.08 5.55 -9.17
C THR A 178 -12.00 4.41 -8.15
N ALA A 179 -11.70 4.71 -6.88
CA ALA A 179 -11.66 3.72 -5.82
C ALA A 179 -13.03 3.08 -5.59
N VAL A 180 -14.11 3.87 -5.53
CA VAL A 180 -15.48 3.37 -5.41
C VAL A 180 -15.83 2.41 -6.54
N ILE A 181 -15.56 2.78 -7.81
CA ILE A 181 -15.86 1.94 -8.98
C ILE A 181 -15.06 0.62 -8.94
N ASN A 182 -13.77 0.68 -8.63
CA ASN A 182 -12.92 -0.51 -8.56
C ASN A 182 -13.38 -1.47 -7.46
N ILE A 183 -13.68 -0.96 -6.26
CA ILE A 183 -14.17 -1.77 -5.15
C ILE A 183 -15.54 -2.35 -5.48
N ALA A 184 -16.44 -1.52 -6.03
CA ALA A 184 -17.78 -1.92 -6.47
C ALA A 184 -17.73 -3.12 -7.44
N GLY A 185 -16.81 -3.10 -8.42
CA GLY A 185 -16.61 -4.21 -9.36
C GLY A 185 -16.26 -5.54 -8.68
N GLY A 186 -15.66 -5.49 -7.49
CA GLY A 186 -15.33 -6.67 -6.68
C GLY A 186 -16.42 -7.16 -5.74
N ILE A 187 -17.46 -6.36 -5.48
CA ILE A 187 -18.47 -6.65 -4.43
C ILE A 187 -19.93 -6.57 -4.91
N TYR A 188 -20.19 -6.14 -6.14
CA TYR A 188 -21.55 -5.89 -6.64
C TYR A 188 -22.46 -7.13 -6.64
N THR A 189 -21.88 -8.33 -6.66
CA THR A 189 -22.66 -9.58 -6.59
C THR A 189 -23.32 -9.75 -5.22
N ASP A 190 -22.64 -9.34 -4.15
CA ASP A 190 -23.10 -9.48 -2.76
C ASP A 190 -23.87 -8.24 -2.29
N TYR A 191 -23.58 -7.06 -2.86
CA TYR A 191 -24.15 -5.77 -2.47
C TYR A 191 -24.65 -4.92 -3.66
N PRO A 192 -25.54 -5.44 -4.52
CA PRO A 192 -25.93 -4.77 -5.76
C PRO A 192 -26.62 -3.42 -5.53
N GLU A 193 -27.51 -3.31 -4.54
CA GLU A 193 -28.24 -2.07 -4.23
C GLU A 193 -27.32 -0.97 -3.70
N GLN A 194 -26.43 -1.32 -2.76
CA GLN A 194 -25.50 -0.37 -2.16
C GLN A 194 -24.45 0.09 -3.18
N VAL A 195 -24.02 -0.80 -4.08
CA VAL A 195 -23.14 -0.43 -5.19
C VAL A 195 -23.85 0.51 -6.15
N ALA A 196 -25.06 0.18 -6.61
CA ALA A 196 -25.81 1.01 -7.55
C ALA A 196 -26.03 2.43 -7.03
N ASP A 197 -26.41 2.60 -5.76
CA ASP A 197 -26.57 3.92 -5.11
C ASP A 197 -25.29 4.78 -5.23
N LYS A 198 -24.11 4.19 -4.97
CA LYS A 198 -22.85 4.94 -5.04
C LYS A 198 -22.42 5.25 -6.46
N LEU A 199 -22.64 4.33 -7.41
CA LEU A 199 -22.34 4.57 -8.82
C LEU A 199 -23.24 5.65 -9.41
N ASP A 200 -24.53 5.64 -9.08
CA ASP A 200 -25.50 6.68 -9.48
C ASP A 200 -25.08 8.06 -8.97
N ARG A 201 -24.63 8.13 -7.71
CA ARG A 201 -24.10 9.38 -7.15
C ARG A 201 -22.93 9.88 -7.99
N ILE A 202 -21.97 9.01 -8.33
CA ILE A 202 -20.81 9.39 -9.16
C ILE A 202 -21.27 9.90 -10.53
N ILE A 203 -22.20 9.20 -11.20
CA ILE A 203 -22.70 9.59 -12.53
C ILE A 203 -23.32 10.99 -12.50
N LYS A 204 -24.10 11.30 -11.46
CA LYS A 204 -24.80 12.58 -11.29
C LYS A 204 -23.86 13.74 -10.95
N THR A 205 -22.77 13.49 -10.23
CA THR A 205 -21.89 14.55 -9.72
C THR A 205 -20.57 14.70 -10.47
N THR A 206 -20.12 13.66 -11.20
CA THR A 206 -18.83 13.69 -11.88
C THR A 206 -18.80 14.68 -13.04
N LYS A 207 -17.70 15.42 -13.13
CA LYS A 207 -17.33 16.21 -14.32
C LYS A 207 -16.47 15.39 -15.31
N SER A 208 -16.01 14.20 -14.92
CA SER A 208 -15.16 13.33 -15.73
C SER A 208 -16.02 12.34 -16.52
N ASP A 209 -15.95 12.43 -17.86
CA ASP A 209 -16.65 11.53 -18.77
C ASP A 209 -16.18 10.09 -18.62
N SER A 210 -14.87 9.89 -18.39
CA SER A 210 -14.32 8.54 -18.17
C SER A 210 -14.87 7.89 -16.91
N LEU A 211 -14.96 8.63 -15.78
CA LEU A 211 -15.58 8.10 -14.56
C LEU A 211 -17.07 7.80 -14.77
N ARG A 212 -17.78 8.67 -15.49
CA ARG A 212 -19.20 8.47 -15.80
C ARG A 212 -19.41 7.20 -16.61
N GLN A 213 -18.59 6.98 -17.64
CA GLN A 213 -18.66 5.80 -18.48
C GLN A 213 -18.37 4.52 -17.69
N GLN A 214 -17.29 4.50 -16.89
CA GLN A 214 -16.92 3.34 -16.07
C GLN A 214 -18.02 2.99 -15.04
N ALA A 215 -18.59 3.99 -14.38
CA ALA A 215 -19.69 3.78 -13.44
C ALA A 215 -20.95 3.23 -14.14
N GLN A 216 -21.32 3.78 -15.30
CA GLN A 216 -22.49 3.33 -16.07
C GLN A 216 -22.31 1.89 -16.59
N GLU A 217 -21.11 1.55 -17.07
CA GLU A 217 -20.79 0.20 -17.52
C GLU A 217 -21.00 -0.82 -16.39
N LEU A 218 -20.56 -0.47 -15.18
CA LEU A 218 -20.74 -1.35 -14.02
C LEU A 218 -22.21 -1.46 -13.60
N ILE A 219 -23.01 -0.38 -13.66
CA ILE A 219 -24.47 -0.46 -13.43
C ILE A 219 -25.12 -1.43 -14.43
N ASN A 220 -24.80 -1.31 -15.72
CA ASN A 220 -25.36 -2.17 -16.75
C ASN A 220 -25.02 -3.65 -16.49
N ASN A 221 -23.81 -3.95 -16.01
CA ASN A 221 -23.40 -5.31 -15.64
C ASN A 221 -24.22 -5.85 -14.45
N ILE A 222 -24.54 -5.01 -13.47
CA ILE A 222 -25.39 -5.37 -12.32
C ILE A 222 -26.81 -5.72 -12.79
N GLU A 223 -27.39 -4.90 -13.67
CA GLU A 223 -28.74 -5.11 -14.21
C GLU A 223 -28.83 -6.40 -15.03
N GLN A 224 -27.86 -6.65 -15.92
CA GLN A 224 -27.80 -7.87 -16.72
C GLN A 224 -27.62 -9.13 -15.86
N GLY A 225 -26.78 -9.06 -14.82
CA GLY A 225 -26.58 -10.16 -13.87
C GLY A 225 -27.83 -10.47 -13.05
N ASN A 226 -28.64 -9.47 -12.72
CA ASN A 226 -29.90 -9.65 -11.99
C ASN A 226 -31.01 -10.23 -12.86
N ALA A 227 -31.11 -9.81 -14.13
CA ALA A 227 -32.10 -10.35 -15.08
C ALA A 227 -31.91 -11.86 -15.30
N GLY A 228 -30.67 -12.32 -15.50
CA GLY A 228 -30.38 -13.75 -15.69
C GLY A 228 -30.58 -14.64 -14.45
N ARG A 229 -30.66 -14.05 -13.24
CA ARG A 229 -30.99 -14.76 -11.98
C ARG A 229 -32.49 -14.89 -11.74
N GLN A 230 -33.31 -14.02 -12.34
CA GLN A 230 -34.78 -14.08 -12.22
C GLN A 230 -35.42 -15.04 -13.23
N GLU A 231 -34.69 -15.42 -14.29
CA GLU A 231 -35.14 -16.33 -15.34
C GLU A 231 -34.76 -17.81 -15.12
N ASN A 232 -33.98 -18.14 -14.09
CA ASN A 232 -33.58 -19.51 -13.69
C ASN A 232 -34.15 -19.90 -12.33
#